data_AF-A0A7Y8HMI5-F1
#
_entry.id   AF-A0A7Y8HMI5-F1
#
_cell.length_a   1.000
_cell.length_b   1.000
_cell.length_c   1.000
_cell.angle_alpha   90.00
_cell.angle_beta   90.00
_cell.angle_gamma   90.00
#
_symmetry.space_group_name_H-M   'P 1'
#
loop_
_entity.id
_entity.type
_entity.pdbx_description
1 polymer ?
#
loop_
_entity_poly.entity_id
_entity_poly.type
_entity_poly.pdbx_seq_one_letter_code
_entity_poly.pdbx_strand_id
1 'polypeptide(L)'
;MSNENKADIEANLEVIREYLVGQFKGFEITEKQDRPRSYSFTVTKSSDERYQVKVSWPQLSDHSHTPESTKRRLVTDDVAGRMKGQSQGEYFSWGKR
;
A
#
# COMPACT_ATOMS: atom_id res chain seq x y z
N MET A 1 -13.59 -13.17 -11.11
CA MET A 1 -12.83 -13.12 -9.83
C MET A 1 -13.62 -13.91 -8.83
N SER A 2 -13.07 -15.00 -8.33
CA SER A 2 -13.70 -15.83 -7.30
C SER A 2 -13.82 -15.04 -5.99
N ASN A 3 -14.78 -15.41 -5.14
CA ASN A 3 -15.00 -14.74 -3.86
C ASN A 3 -13.76 -14.85 -2.93
N GLU A 4 -12.99 -15.94 -3.06
CA GLU A 4 -11.76 -16.21 -2.31
C GLU A 4 -10.65 -15.19 -2.62
N ASN A 5 -10.42 -14.88 -3.91
CA ASN A 5 -9.45 -13.85 -4.31
C ASN A 5 -9.81 -12.47 -3.73
N LYS A 6 -11.09 -12.19 -3.50
CA LYS A 6 -11.52 -10.92 -2.93
C LYS A 6 -11.13 -10.82 -1.44
N ALA A 7 -11.35 -11.89 -0.67
CA ALA A 7 -11.00 -11.95 0.74
C ALA A 7 -9.48 -11.85 0.95
N ASP A 8 -8.68 -12.55 0.13
CA ASP A 8 -7.21 -12.48 0.21
C ASP A 8 -6.68 -11.06 -0.09
N ILE A 9 -7.28 -10.39 -1.09
CA ILE A 9 -6.93 -9.01 -1.42
C ILE A 9 -7.29 -8.06 -0.27
N GLU A 10 -8.48 -8.21 0.31
CA GLU A 10 -8.92 -7.39 1.44
C GLU A 10 -7.99 -7.55 2.64
N ALA A 11 -7.56 -8.78 2.96
CA ALA A 11 -6.60 -9.05 4.02
C ALA A 11 -5.22 -8.43 3.73
N ASN A 12 -4.73 -8.52 2.49
CA ASN A 12 -3.49 -7.88 2.08
C ASN A 12 -3.57 -6.34 2.17
N LEU A 13 -4.70 -5.74 1.79
CA LEU A 13 -4.94 -4.30 1.92
C LEU A 13 -4.96 -3.84 3.38
N GLU A 14 -5.59 -4.63 4.26
CA GLU A 14 -5.61 -4.36 5.70
C GLU A 14 -4.19 -4.34 6.28
N VAL A 15 -3.35 -5.33 5.94
CA VAL A 15 -1.95 -5.36 6.36
C VAL A 15 -1.17 -4.12 5.91
N ILE A 16 -1.40 -3.66 4.67
CA ILE A 16 -0.75 -2.45 4.15
C ILE A 16 -1.23 -1.23 4.93
N ARG A 17 -2.54 -1.12 5.19
CA ARG A 17 -3.12 -0.03 5.99
C ARG A 17 -2.51 0.00 7.39
N GLU A 18 -2.50 -1.11 8.11
CA GLU A 18 -1.95 -1.20 9.47
C GLU A 18 -0.47 -0.83 9.51
N TYR A 19 0.31 -1.31 8.54
CA TYR A 19 1.71 -0.94 8.39
C TYR A 19 1.88 0.58 8.23
N LEU A 20 1.10 1.20 7.34
CA LEU A 20 1.17 2.65 7.11
C LEU A 20 0.74 3.46 8.34
N VAL A 21 -0.30 3.04 9.07
CA VAL A 21 -0.69 3.67 10.35
C VAL A 21 0.47 3.64 11.34
N GLY A 22 1.18 2.51 11.42
CA GLY A 22 2.35 2.36 12.30
C GLY A 22 3.53 3.25 11.91
N GLN A 23 3.79 3.40 10.60
CA GLN A 23 4.94 4.17 10.07
C GLN A 23 4.69 5.67 9.97
N PHE A 24 3.44 6.08 9.78
CA PHE A 24 3.00 7.46 9.60
C PHE A 24 2.06 7.86 10.75
N LYS A 25 2.57 7.80 11.99
CA LYS A 25 1.78 8.14 13.18
C LYS A 25 1.27 9.59 13.13
N GLY A 26 -0.03 9.75 13.32
CA GLY A 26 -0.68 11.06 13.27
C GLY A 26 -0.96 11.58 11.86
N PHE A 27 -0.74 10.78 10.83
CA PHE A 27 -1.19 11.08 9.46
C PHE A 27 -2.58 10.48 9.26
N GLU A 28 -3.42 11.17 8.50
CA GLU A 28 -4.64 10.63 7.93
C GLU A 28 -4.29 9.72 6.76
N ILE A 29 -4.98 8.58 6.66
CA ILE A 29 -4.83 7.65 5.53
C ILE A 29 -6.11 7.67 4.71
N THR A 30 -5.96 7.93 3.41
CA THR A 30 -7.03 7.81 2.43
C THR A 30 -6.66 6.78 1.38
N GLU A 31 -7.67 6.10 0.88
CA GLU A 31 -7.53 4.96 0.00
C GLU A 31 -8.32 5.16 -1.27
N LYS A 32 -7.72 4.79 -2.40
CA LYS A 32 -8.36 4.89 -3.70
C LYS A 32 -8.17 3.61 -4.49
N GLN A 33 -9.28 3.06 -4.92
CA GLN A 33 -9.28 1.90 -5.80
C GLN A 33 -9.24 2.33 -7.27
N ASP A 34 -8.07 2.19 -7.92
CA ASP A 34 -7.89 2.50 -9.33
C ASP A 34 -7.97 1.21 -10.18
N ARG A 35 -9.16 0.56 -10.18
CA ARG A 35 -9.40 -0.67 -10.95
C ARG A 35 -9.24 -0.42 -12.46
N PRO A 36 -8.71 -1.39 -13.24
CA PRO A 36 -8.22 -2.71 -12.82
C PRO A 36 -6.71 -2.75 -12.53
N ARG A 37 -6.03 -1.60 -12.37
CA ARG A 37 -4.57 -1.52 -12.46
C ARG A 37 -3.84 -1.40 -11.13
N SER A 38 -4.42 -0.68 -10.17
CA SER A 38 -3.80 -0.54 -8.84
C SER A 38 -4.77 -0.21 -7.71
N TYR A 39 -4.24 -0.24 -6.50
CA TYR A 39 -4.81 0.33 -5.29
C TYR A 39 -3.84 1.37 -4.73
N SER A 40 -4.31 2.56 -4.39
CA SER A 40 -3.47 3.66 -3.94
C SER A 40 -3.77 4.01 -2.50
N PHE A 41 -2.73 4.16 -1.67
CA PHE A 41 -2.80 4.72 -0.33
C PHE A 41 -2.15 6.10 -0.34
N THR A 42 -2.80 7.06 0.29
CA THR A 42 -2.29 8.42 0.50
C THR A 42 -2.26 8.68 1.99
N VAL A 43 -1.09 9.05 2.51
CA VAL A 43 -0.93 9.48 3.90
C VAL A 43 -0.68 10.98 3.91
N THR A 44 -1.50 11.71 4.67
CA THR A 44 -1.49 13.18 4.71
C THR A 44 -1.45 13.66 6.16
N LYS A 45 -0.56 14.60 6.47
CA LYS A 45 -0.56 15.29 7.78
C LYS A 45 -1.02 16.74 7.66
N SER A 46 -0.69 17.37 6.54
CA SER A 46 -1.02 18.75 6.19
C SER A 46 -0.99 18.89 4.67
N SER A 47 -1.39 20.06 4.15
CA SER A 47 -1.41 20.33 2.70
C SER A 47 -0.05 20.10 2.02
N ASP A 48 1.04 20.31 2.76
CA ASP A 48 2.42 20.21 2.26
C ASP A 48 3.11 18.87 2.57
N GLU A 49 2.52 18.01 3.40
CA GLU A 49 3.12 16.74 3.84
C GLU A 49 2.20 15.57 3.46
N ARG A 50 2.40 15.08 2.24
CA ARG A 50 1.60 14.05 1.58
C ARG A 50 2.50 13.04 0.88
N TYR A 51 2.39 11.78 1.30
CA TYR A 51 3.11 10.66 0.69
C TYR A 51 2.13 9.64 0.11
N GLN A 52 2.50 9.02 -1.01
CA GLN A 52 1.61 8.08 -1.70
C GLN A 52 2.33 6.80 -2.07
N VAL A 53 1.60 5.68 -1.96
CA VAL A 53 2.03 4.40 -2.51
C VAL A 53 0.93 3.85 -3.40
N LYS A 54 1.32 3.42 -4.61
CA LYS A 54 0.47 2.73 -5.56
C LYS A 54 0.86 1.26 -5.58
N VAL A 55 -0.07 0.39 -5.22
CA VAL A 55 0.10 -1.06 -5.17
C VAL A 55 -0.54 -1.69 -6.40
N SER A 56 0.21 -2.50 -7.13
CA SER A 56 -0.32 -3.17 -8.32
C SER A 56 -1.31 -4.29 -7.95
N TRP A 57 -2.39 -4.47 -8.72
CA TRP A 57 -3.34 -5.58 -8.48
C TRP A 57 -2.68 -6.95 -8.51
N PRO A 58 -1.76 -7.27 -9.44
CA PRO A 58 -1.06 -8.55 -9.41
C PRO A 58 -0.35 -8.83 -8.10
N GLN A 59 0.20 -7.80 -7.44
CA GLN A 59 0.83 -7.96 -6.12
C GLN A 59 -0.19 -8.30 -5.02
N LEU A 60 -1.42 -7.76 -5.11
CA LEU A 60 -2.49 -7.97 -4.14
C LEU A 60 -3.23 -9.30 -4.33
N SER A 61 -3.39 -9.73 -5.58
CA SER A 61 -4.18 -10.91 -5.96
C SER A 61 -3.34 -12.18 -6.16
N ASP A 62 -2.03 -12.11 -5.91
CA ASP A 62 -1.16 -13.29 -5.99
C ASP A 62 -1.44 -14.19 -4.79
N HIS A 63 -1.92 -15.41 -5.05
CA HIS A 63 -2.26 -16.38 -4.00
C HIS A 63 -1.05 -16.82 -3.16
N SER A 64 0.18 -16.60 -3.65
CA SER A 64 1.40 -16.83 -2.86
C SER A 64 1.70 -15.69 -1.88
N HIS A 65 1.08 -14.52 -2.04
CA HIS A 65 1.22 -13.39 -1.13
C HIS A 65 0.17 -13.47 -0.01
N THR A 66 0.51 -14.20 1.05
CA THR A 66 -0.24 -14.19 2.30
C THR A 66 -0.09 -12.83 3.02
N PRO A 67 -1.03 -12.45 3.90
CA PRO A 67 -0.91 -11.24 4.73
C PRO A 67 0.43 -11.12 5.46
N GLU A 68 0.94 -12.23 6.00
CA GLU A 68 2.24 -12.27 6.70
C GLU A 68 3.42 -11.98 5.76
N SER A 69 3.39 -12.55 4.55
CA SER A 69 4.41 -12.31 3.54
C SER A 69 4.38 -10.85 3.05
N THR A 70 3.18 -10.29 2.86
CA THR A 70 2.94 -8.88 2.52
C THR A 70 3.55 -7.98 3.57
N LYS A 71 3.27 -8.25 4.87
CA LYS A 71 3.84 -7.50 5.99
C LYS A 71 5.37 -7.54 5.99
N ARG A 72 5.96 -8.72 5.81
CA ARG A 72 7.43 -8.89 5.76
C ARG A 72 8.03 -8.08 4.60
N ARG A 73 7.39 -8.09 3.43
CA ARG A 73 7.87 -7.34 2.25
C ARG A 73 7.76 -5.83 2.42
N LEU A 74 6.70 -5.32 3.05
CA LEU A 74 6.59 -3.89 3.37
C LEU A 74 7.79 -3.37 4.17
N VAL A 75 8.25 -4.16 5.15
CA VAL A 75 9.42 -3.84 5.96
C VAL A 75 10.71 -4.04 5.16
N THR A 76 10.85 -5.16 4.46
CA THR A 76 12.09 -5.49 3.71
C THR A 76 12.36 -4.51 2.57
N ASP A 77 11.31 -4.07 1.88
CA ASP A 77 11.41 -3.10 0.78
C ASP A 77 11.52 -1.64 1.26
N ASP A 78 11.45 -1.40 2.58
CA ASP A 78 11.40 -0.07 3.19
C ASP A 78 10.36 0.85 2.51
N VAL A 79 9.13 0.36 2.38
CA VAL A 79 8.09 1.06 1.60
C VAL A 79 7.82 2.46 2.14
N ALA A 80 7.73 2.63 3.47
CA ALA A 80 7.52 3.93 4.08
C ALA A 80 8.71 4.89 3.84
N GLY A 81 9.96 4.40 3.93
CA GLY A 81 11.14 5.21 3.60
C GLY A 81 11.16 5.63 2.14
N ARG A 82 10.83 4.72 1.22
CA ARG A 82 10.75 5.00 -0.23
C ARG A 82 9.64 5.98 -0.58
N MET A 83 8.49 5.90 0.09
CA MET A 83 7.43 6.90 0.00
C MET A 83 7.92 8.29 0.42
N LYS A 84 8.64 8.38 1.54
CA LYS A 84 9.23 9.65 2.04
C LYS A 84 10.31 10.22 1.12
N GLY A 85 10.99 9.35 0.36
CA GLY A 85 11.97 9.74 -0.64
C GLY A 85 11.38 10.25 -1.96
N GLN A 86 10.06 10.19 -2.16
CA GLN A 86 9.41 10.81 -3.32
C GLN A 86 9.19 12.31 -3.09
N SER A 87 9.06 13.07 -4.17
CA SER A 87 8.57 14.44 -4.08
C SER A 87 7.14 14.46 -3.52
N GLN A 88 6.76 15.54 -2.85
CA GLN A 88 5.42 15.67 -2.27
C GLN A 88 4.35 15.53 -3.36
N GLY A 89 3.38 14.64 -3.13
CA GLY A 89 2.32 14.34 -4.09
C GLY A 89 2.70 13.37 -5.21
N GLU A 90 3.95 12.90 -5.29
CA GLU A 90 4.33 11.78 -6.13
C GLU A 90 4.06 10.44 -5.42
N TYR A 91 3.88 9.38 -6.21
CA TYR A 91 3.63 8.03 -5.70
C TYR A 91 4.84 7.13 -5.88
N PHE A 92 5.17 6.39 -4.82
CA PHE A 92 6.02 5.22 -4.94
C PHE A 92 5.20 4.05 -5.50
N SER A 93 5.67 3.42 -6.57
CA SER A 93 5.03 2.22 -7.13
C SER A 93 5.58 0.97 -6.47
N TRP A 94 4.70 0.18 -5.85
CA TRP A 94 5.02 -1.06 -5.14
C TRP A 94 4.28 -2.25 -5.75
N GLY A 95 4.99 -3.37 -5.94
CA GLY A 95 4.48 -4.53 -6.66
C GLY A 95 4.93 -4.55 -8.12
N LYS A 96 6.04 -5.28 -8.33
CA LYS A 96 6.85 -5.51 -9.55
C LYS A 96 7.67 -4.35 -10.11
N ARG A 97 9.00 -4.58 -10.14
CA ARG A 97 9.86 -4.29 -11.29
C ARG A 97 9.73 -5.41 -12.31
#